data_AF-A0A9P6NRE1-F1
#
_entry.id   AF-A0A9P6NRE1-F1
#
_cell.length_a   1.000
_cell.length_b   1.000
_cell.length_c   1.000
_cell.angle_alpha   90.00
_cell.angle_beta   90.00
_cell.angle_gamma   90.00
#
_symmetry.space_group_name_H-M   'P 1'
#
loop_
_entity.id
_entity.type
_entity.pdbx_description
1 polymer ?
#
loop_
_entity_poly.entity_id
_entity_poly.type
_entity_poly.pdbx_seq_one_letter_code
_entity_poly.pdbx_strand_id
1 'polypeptide(L)'
;MSSADTTDIAQADAAIATDPSLSNDTDLKTEENAQPSIDELAEESVYSKEPKHNFLITLKPGTTTEELDEYEKQLQVQGGTIRHKYNSVLLKGFAVSLPESRLEGLSEDPNIQYVEPDGDVHI
;
A
#
# COMPACT_ATOMS: atom_id res chain seq x y z
N MET A 1 -2.89 -34.73 -66.05
CA MET A 1 -3.31 -33.31 -65.97
C MET A 1 -3.64 -32.98 -64.53
N SER A 2 -3.34 -31.75 -64.13
CA SER A 2 -3.46 -31.15 -62.79
C SER A 2 -2.42 -31.59 -61.76
N SER A 3 -1.90 -30.73 -60.89
CA SER A 3 -1.19 -29.44 -60.99
C SER A 3 -0.72 -29.15 -59.56
N ALA A 4 0.52 -28.68 -59.46
CA ALA A 4 1.28 -28.18 -58.30
C ALA A 4 0.60 -28.03 -56.93
N ASP A 5 1.32 -28.48 -55.89
CA ASP A 5 1.47 -27.68 -54.67
C ASP A 5 2.90 -27.87 -54.13
N THR A 6 3.60 -26.74 -53.96
CA THR A 6 4.97 -26.62 -53.45
C THR A 6 4.87 -26.11 -52.03
N THR A 7 5.47 -26.79 -51.06
CA THR A 7 5.85 -26.21 -49.76
C THR A 7 7.06 -27.03 -49.29
N ASP A 8 8.27 -26.51 -49.50
CA ASP A 8 9.02 -25.62 -48.60
C ASP A 8 9.53 -26.32 -47.33
N ILE A 9 10.73 -25.91 -46.94
CA ILE A 9 11.85 -26.69 -46.43
C ILE A 9 12.16 -26.28 -44.98
N ALA A 10 13.11 -27.01 -44.40
CA ALA A 10 13.89 -26.71 -43.19
C ALA A 10 13.27 -27.21 -41.87
N GLN A 11 13.76 -28.29 -41.25
CA GLN A 11 15.09 -28.56 -40.69
C GLN A 11 15.17 -28.17 -39.20
N ALA A 12 15.23 -29.21 -38.38
CA ALA A 12 15.50 -29.17 -36.95
C ALA A 12 16.96 -28.79 -36.70
N ASP A 13 17.20 -28.01 -35.64
CA ASP A 13 18.38 -28.20 -34.81
C ASP A 13 18.14 -27.68 -33.39
N ALA A 14 18.74 -28.38 -32.44
CA ALA A 14 18.48 -28.28 -31.01
C ALA A 14 19.64 -27.60 -30.28
N ALA A 15 19.31 -27.11 -29.09
CA ALA A 15 20.20 -26.79 -27.97
C ALA A 15 21.12 -25.57 -28.12
N ILE A 16 20.89 -24.53 -27.30
CA ILE A 16 21.96 -23.92 -26.51
C ILE A 16 21.40 -23.48 -25.15
N ALA A 17 22.13 -23.84 -24.10
CA ALA A 17 21.95 -23.51 -22.70
C ALA A 17 22.04 -22.00 -22.41
N THR A 18 21.43 -21.55 -21.31
CA THR A 18 21.66 -20.20 -20.75
C THR A 18 22.02 -20.35 -19.27
N ASP A 19 23.30 -20.14 -18.98
CA ASP A 19 23.86 -19.85 -17.65
C ASP A 19 24.16 -18.33 -17.59
N PRO A 20 23.84 -17.63 -16.48
CA PRO A 20 23.97 -16.18 -16.38
C PRO A 20 25.32 -15.74 -15.78
N SER A 21 26.02 -14.79 -16.41
CA SER A 21 26.91 -13.87 -15.69
C SER A 21 27.37 -12.69 -16.55
N LEU A 22 27.18 -11.48 -16.00
CA LEU A 22 28.01 -10.26 -16.02
C LEU A 22 28.96 -10.08 -17.21
N SER A 23 28.95 -8.96 -17.92
CA SER A 23 29.59 -7.70 -17.46
C SER A 23 29.37 -6.63 -18.53
N ASN A 24 29.33 -5.35 -18.14
CA ASN A 24 29.81 -4.29 -19.02
C ASN A 24 30.35 -3.14 -18.16
N ASP A 25 31.67 -3.12 -18.06
CA ASP A 25 32.48 -1.94 -17.74
C ASP A 25 32.50 -1.00 -18.95
N THR A 26 32.32 0.29 -18.74
CA THR A 26 32.94 1.30 -19.60
C THR A 26 33.34 2.51 -18.77
N ASP A 27 34.64 2.69 -18.69
CA ASP A 27 35.38 3.75 -18.02
C ASP A 27 35.85 4.75 -19.11
N LEU A 28 35.67 6.06 -18.90
CA LEU A 28 36.69 7.13 -19.06
C LEU A 28 36.09 8.54 -19.29
N LYS A 29 36.36 9.40 -18.30
CA LYS A 29 36.92 10.78 -18.33
C LYS A 29 36.07 11.97 -18.79
N THR A 30 35.71 12.92 -17.89
CA THR A 30 36.51 14.08 -17.38
C THR A 30 36.57 15.19 -18.45
N GLU A 31 36.17 16.45 -18.29
CA GLU A 31 36.08 17.46 -17.22
C GLU A 31 35.14 18.58 -17.75
N GLU A 32 34.41 19.32 -16.89
CA GLU A 32 34.30 20.80 -16.92
C GLU A 32 33.11 21.28 -16.05
N ASN A 33 33.47 21.62 -14.81
CA ASN A 33 32.92 22.67 -13.96
C ASN A 33 31.73 23.51 -14.49
N ALA A 34 30.53 23.20 -13.99
CA ALA A 34 29.70 24.14 -13.25
C ALA A 34 28.52 23.33 -12.69
N GLN A 35 28.37 23.35 -11.37
CA GLN A 35 27.24 22.76 -10.68
C GLN A 35 26.01 23.68 -10.87
N PRO A 36 24.93 23.27 -11.56
CA PRO A 36 23.62 23.68 -11.13
C PRO A 36 23.12 22.60 -10.17
N SER A 37 23.11 22.97 -8.90
CA SER A 37 22.42 22.26 -7.84
C SER A 37 20.99 21.99 -8.28
N ILE A 38 20.65 20.71 -8.43
CA ILE A 38 19.28 20.25 -8.42
C ILE A 38 19.21 19.22 -7.29
N ASP A 39 19.38 19.71 -6.05
CA ASP A 39 18.83 19.10 -4.84
C ASP A 39 17.29 19.26 -4.87
N GLU A 40 16.65 18.82 -5.96
CA GLU A 40 15.21 18.95 -6.24
C GLU A 40 14.53 17.59 -6.11
N LEU A 41 14.80 16.90 -4.99
CA LEU A 41 13.99 15.78 -4.51
C LEU A 41 13.84 15.81 -2.97
N ALA A 42 14.17 16.93 -2.32
CA ALA A 42 14.19 17.04 -0.86
C ALA A 42 13.57 18.32 -0.29
N GLU A 43 12.63 19.00 -0.97
CA GLU A 43 11.93 20.18 -0.44
C GLU A 43 10.54 20.25 -1.13
N GLU A 44 9.37 20.40 -0.54
CA GLU A 44 8.86 20.65 0.79
C GLU A 44 7.53 19.86 0.87
N SER A 45 7.40 18.89 1.77
CA SER A 45 6.09 18.74 2.43
C SER A 45 6.34 19.18 3.85
N VAL A 46 5.96 20.42 4.13
CA VAL A 46 5.79 20.93 5.48
C VAL A 46 4.97 19.88 6.22
N TYR A 47 5.67 19.05 7.00
CA TYR A 47 5.11 17.92 7.74
C TYR A 47 4.33 18.48 8.92
N SER A 48 3.23 19.17 8.64
CA SER A 48 2.17 19.32 9.62
C SER A 48 1.56 17.94 9.76
N LYS A 49 2.20 17.09 10.56
CA LYS A 49 1.61 15.84 11.03
C LYS A 49 0.29 16.24 11.69
N GLU A 50 -0.81 16.08 10.96
CA GLU A 50 -2.15 16.45 11.43
C GLU A 50 -2.35 15.88 12.84
N PRO A 51 -2.87 16.66 13.80
CA PRO A 51 -3.10 16.17 15.15
C PRO A 51 -3.97 14.91 15.09
N LYS A 52 -3.49 13.83 15.71
CA LYS A 52 -4.25 12.59 15.81
C LYS A 52 -5.01 12.56 17.13
N HIS A 53 -6.25 12.12 17.07
CA HIS A 53 -7.11 11.92 18.22
C HIS A 53 -7.42 10.43 18.37
N ASN A 54 -7.78 10.01 19.57
CA ASN A 54 -8.12 8.61 19.84
C ASN A 54 -9.62 8.40 19.63
N PHE A 55 -9.98 7.31 18.97
CA PHE A 55 -11.36 6.94 18.69
C PHE A 55 -11.59 5.47 18.96
N LEU A 56 -12.80 5.14 19.39
CA LEU A 56 -13.37 3.80 19.34
C LEU A 56 -14.22 3.66 18.07
N ILE A 57 -13.82 2.76 17.18
CA ILE A 57 -14.60 2.35 16.03
C ILE A 57 -15.21 1.01 16.34
N THR A 58 -16.54 0.93 16.33
CA THR A 58 -17.30 -0.30 16.52
C THR A 58 -17.90 -0.71 15.18
N LEU A 59 -17.68 -1.96 14.77
CA LEU A 59 -18.26 -2.56 13.57
C LEU A 59 -19.58 -3.26 13.89
N LYS A 60 -20.39 -3.52 12.86
CA LYS A 60 -21.68 -4.19 13.01
C LYS A 60 -21.57 -5.62 13.57
N PRO A 61 -22.61 -6.08 14.29
CA PRO A 61 -22.70 -7.47 14.70
C PRO A 61 -22.85 -8.36 13.46
N GLY A 62 -21.82 -9.16 13.17
CA GLY A 62 -21.77 -10.03 11.99
C GLY A 62 -20.48 -9.91 11.18
N THR A 63 -19.67 -8.87 11.42
CA THR A 63 -18.38 -8.72 10.74
C THR A 63 -17.48 -9.94 10.95
N THR A 64 -16.97 -10.51 9.86
CA THR A 64 -16.08 -11.67 9.93
C THR A 64 -14.70 -11.27 10.46
N THR A 65 -13.86 -12.25 10.79
CA THR A 65 -12.48 -11.95 11.17
C THR A 65 -11.68 -11.41 9.97
N GLU A 66 -11.95 -11.91 8.75
CA GLU A 66 -11.26 -11.38 7.56
C GLU A 66 -11.61 -9.91 7.29
N GLU A 67 -12.89 -9.54 7.40
CA GLU A 67 -13.32 -8.15 7.24
C GLU A 67 -12.69 -7.24 8.30
N LEU A 68 -12.62 -7.71 9.55
CA LEU A 68 -11.92 -7.01 10.62
C LEU A 68 -10.44 -6.78 10.26
N ASP A 69 -9.73 -7.80 9.79
CA ASP A 69 -8.32 -7.70 9.39
C ASP A 69 -8.13 -6.73 8.20
N GLU A 70 -9.09 -6.66 7.29
CA GLU A 70 -9.07 -5.73 6.17
C GLU A 70 -9.29 -4.29 6.63
N TYR A 71 -10.25 -4.04 7.53
CA TYR A 71 -10.44 -2.74 8.16
C TYR A 71 -9.20 -2.25 8.91
N GLU A 72 -8.51 -3.15 9.61
CA GLU A 72 -7.27 -2.80 10.32
C GLU A 72 -6.23 -2.23 9.36
N LYS A 73 -6.04 -2.86 8.20
CA LYS A 73 -5.10 -2.40 7.17
C LYS A 73 -5.55 -1.07 6.58
N GLN A 74 -6.84 -0.90 6.30
CA GLN A 74 -7.38 0.35 5.77
C GLN A 74 -7.13 1.52 6.73
N LEU A 75 -7.39 1.31 8.03
CA LEU A 75 -7.12 2.32 9.06
C LEU A 75 -5.63 2.68 9.12
N GLN A 76 -4.72 1.71 9.02
CA GLN A 76 -3.28 1.97 8.98
C GLN A 76 -2.85 2.77 7.73
N VAL A 77 -3.38 2.43 6.55
CA VAL A 77 -3.11 3.14 5.29
C VAL A 77 -3.61 4.59 5.33
N GLN A 78 -4.73 4.85 6.02
CA GLN A 78 -5.26 6.20 6.23
C GLN A 78 -4.43 7.04 7.23
N GLY A 79 -3.30 6.50 7.72
CA GLY A 79 -2.46 7.15 8.71
C GLY A 79 -2.93 6.92 10.15
N GLY A 80 -3.87 6.00 10.36
CA GLY A 80 -4.31 5.56 11.67
C GLY A 80 -3.27 4.68 12.37
N THR A 81 -3.31 4.64 13.70
CA THR A 81 -2.47 3.76 14.52
C THR A 81 -3.37 2.95 15.43
N ILE A 82 -3.41 1.63 15.22
CA ILE A 82 -4.23 0.71 16.00
C ILE A 82 -3.62 0.59 17.40
N ARG A 83 -4.39 0.98 18.42
CA ARG A 83 -4.00 0.84 19.84
C ARG A 83 -4.51 -0.47 20.38
N HIS A 84 -5.77 -0.80 20.08
CA HIS A 84 -6.39 -2.07 20.46
C HIS A 84 -7.30 -2.57 19.35
N LYS A 85 -7.35 -3.89 19.21
CA LYS A 85 -8.26 -4.61 18.34
C LYS A 85 -9.18 -5.46 19.18
N TYR A 86 -10.48 -5.27 18.98
CA TYR A 86 -11.52 -6.07 19.62
C TYR A 86 -12.03 -7.09 18.61
N ASN A 87 -11.79 -8.38 18.86
CA ASN A 87 -12.35 -9.48 18.07
C ASN A 87 -13.07 -10.45 19.00
N SER A 88 -14.16 -9.99 19.60
CA SER A 88 -15.01 -10.81 20.48
C SER A 88 -16.40 -10.96 19.87
N VAL A 89 -17.17 -11.92 20.38
CA VAL A 89 -18.58 -12.12 19.98
C VAL A 89 -19.43 -10.89 20.32
N LEU A 90 -19.11 -10.19 21.41
CA LEU A 90 -19.86 -9.03 21.90
C LEU A 90 -19.44 -7.70 21.26
N LEU A 91 -18.17 -7.57 20.86
CA LEU A 91 -17.62 -6.33 20.34
C LEU A 91 -16.56 -6.64 19.27
N LYS A 92 -16.77 -6.07 18.09
CA LYS A 92 -15.82 -6.08 16.97
C LYS A 92 -15.49 -4.65 16.60
N GLY A 93 -14.21 -4.33 16.53
CA GLY A 93 -13.79 -2.96 16.30
C GLY A 93 -12.36 -2.66 16.75
N PHE A 94 -12.04 -1.37 16.84
CA PHE A 94 -10.70 -0.87 17.10
C PHE A 94 -10.72 0.35 18.02
N ALA A 95 -9.75 0.42 18.92
CA ALA A 95 -9.29 1.70 19.44
C ALA A 95 -8.15 2.18 18.52
N VAL A 96 -8.33 3.31 17.85
CA VAL A 96 -7.39 3.84 16.84
C VAL A 96 -7.05 5.28 17.13
N SER A 97 -5.80 5.67 16.88
CA SER A 97 -5.38 7.07 16.83
C SER A 97 -5.35 7.53 15.36
N LEU A 98 -6.18 8.49 15.01
CA LEU A 98 -6.51 8.88 13.63
C LEU A 98 -6.58 10.42 13.53
N PRO A 99 -6.19 11.02 12.38
CA PRO A 99 -6.49 12.43 12.11
C PRO A 99 -7.99 12.69 11.94
N GLU A 100 -8.52 13.80 12.46
CA GLU A 100 -9.95 14.10 12.38
C GLU A 100 -10.48 14.21 10.95
N SER A 101 -9.64 14.65 10.00
CA SER A 101 -9.97 14.70 8.57
C SER A 101 -10.43 13.37 7.97
N ARG A 102 -10.15 12.25 8.64
CA ARG A 102 -10.50 10.89 8.18
C ARG A 102 -11.78 10.35 8.80
N LEU A 103 -12.36 11.01 9.78
CA LEU A 103 -13.57 10.54 10.49
C LEU A 103 -14.83 10.56 9.61
N GLU A 104 -14.92 11.54 8.71
CA GLU A 104 -16.10 11.72 7.85
C GLU A 104 -16.34 10.46 7.00
N GLY A 105 -15.29 9.97 6.33
CA GLY A 105 -15.38 8.74 5.53
C GLY A 105 -15.66 7.47 6.35
N LEU A 106 -15.23 7.41 7.61
CA LEU A 106 -15.53 6.29 8.51
C LEU A 106 -16.98 6.33 9.02
N SER A 107 -17.55 7.53 9.18
CA SER A 107 -18.93 7.70 9.63
C SER A 107 -19.95 7.37 8.54
N GLU A 108 -19.54 7.46 7.28
CA GLU A 108 -20.35 7.08 6.11
C GLU A 108 -20.29 5.58 5.78
N ASP A 109 -19.36 4.85 6.40
CA ASP A 109 -19.14 3.44 6.10
C ASP A 109 -20.31 2.56 6.58
N PRO A 110 -20.95 1.79 5.69
CA PRO A 110 -22.09 0.96 6.06
C PRO A 110 -21.76 -0.19 7.00
N ASN A 111 -20.50 -0.59 7.16
CA ASN A 111 -20.08 -1.66 8.08
C ASN A 111 -19.75 -1.15 9.48
N ILE A 112 -19.55 0.16 9.62
CA ILE A 112 -19.32 0.80 10.91
C ILE A 112 -20.67 1.02 11.61
N GLN A 113 -20.72 0.65 12.88
CA GLN A 113 -21.87 0.83 13.75
C GLN A 113 -21.77 2.16 14.50
N TYR A 114 -20.60 2.45 15.08
CA TYR A 114 -20.34 3.66 15.86
C TYR A 114 -18.88 4.11 15.70
N VAL A 115 -18.66 5.43 15.68
CA VAL A 115 -17.35 6.08 15.81
C VAL A 115 -17.46 7.07 16.95
N GLU A 116 -16.70 6.86 18.01
CA GLU A 116 -16.76 7.68 19.22
C GLU A 116 -15.36 8.17 19.60
N PRO A 117 -15.18 9.44 20.03
CA PRO A 117 -13.93 9.88 20.61
C PRO A 117 -13.63 9.11 21.90
N ASP A 118 -12.42 8.60 22.02
CA ASP A 118 -11.94 7.90 23.22
C ASP A 118 -11.67 8.96 24.31
N GLY A 119 -12.54 8.97 25.33
CA GLY A 119 -12.51 9.97 26.40
C GLY A 119 -12.13 9.37 27.75
N ASP A 120 -11.43 10.16 28.57
CA ASP A 120 -11.10 9.78 29.94
C ASP A 120 -12.34 9.72 30.84
N VAL A 121 -12.57 8.56 31.46
CA VAL A 121 -13.55 8.38 32.53
C VAL A 121 -13.06 9.09 33.79
N HIS A 122 -13.70 10.20 34.14
CA HIS A 122 -13.49 10.87 35.41
C HIS A 122 -14.32 10.14 36.48
N ILE A 123 -13.65 9.65 37.53
CA ILE A 123 -14.26 8.95 38.68
C ILE A 123 -14.61 9.89 39.82
#